data_AF-A0A918LC24-F1
#
_entry.id   AF-A0A918LC24-F1
#
_cell.length_a   1.000
_cell.length_b   1.000
_cell.length_c   1.000
_cell.angle_alpha   90.00
_cell.angle_beta   90.00
_cell.angle_gamma   90.00
#
_symmetry.space_group_name_H-M   'P 1'
#
loop_
_entity.id
_entity.type
_entity.pdbx_description
1 polymer ?
#
loop_
_entity_poly.entity_id
_entity_poly.type
_entity_poly.pdbx_seq_one_letter_code
_entity_poly.pdbx_strand_id
1 'polypeptide(L)'
;MDDAITVTRVGTAVVVGGAGDTVELAERLVGEAGRTPVVVGASAMAALTRLDPWVVADLAEVVGGERGIRVFAPYWGAVGADGAPPPARLLADRLGVEVVAPEGELIALEGGAVFVSGRGLGWAAYAPGRPRVRTGPRYPEPWWQRYLPEDLGEHVTQTPSGLWIHGSRAGEWPRVAGGERLVVVAEASASVVEAVLRALPDEVRDHVTVEYADVGNAPRGRVVVTADGRVLPGNPLVGTARAMPSRRARPQASVPSTTVTAVAPSVAARTRRLAPVTSMRAAAQTGPPPAAPASSSPAVSLAPALLTPVSAVAPPAARAAVQVTAAMTAVPAPSRALPVAATRAAVEVPIDAHSTPEQRQRVRAALGSRYDIAVRTVTRLLSERPGLRAGGDDPALLAELAVVHVFADDPQAFYDADFHSCLAGGLRRLPTLRGVVVRGIPEESNAQTGAVLRLPTPVVALPARVTRPVGPAEALIWTTTARRLDGLGDGDAVLPAHTRLRVLAVEHSRLLLAEDGAPTDTALTRLRAAAATRPPTTTPTPTRWFGALPAA
;
A
#
# COMPACT_ATOMS: atom_id res chain seq x y z
N MET A 1 31.89 0.70 25.47
CA MET A 1 31.24 -0.61 25.66
C MET A 1 30.58 -0.87 24.34
N ASP A 2 31.09 -1.82 23.56
CA ASP A 2 30.51 -2.14 22.26
C ASP A 2 29.17 -2.83 22.55
N ASP A 3 28.06 -2.20 22.14
CA ASP A 3 26.74 -2.80 22.29
C ASP A 3 26.74 -4.12 21.54
N ALA A 4 26.37 -5.20 22.23
CA ALA A 4 26.26 -6.51 21.62
C ALA A 4 25.24 -6.45 20.48
N ILE A 5 25.70 -6.72 19.26
CA ILE A 5 24.84 -6.78 18.09
C ILE A 5 23.91 -7.98 18.24
N THR A 6 22.61 -7.73 18.21
CA THR A 6 21.56 -8.76 18.26
C THR A 6 20.81 -8.85 16.94
N VAL A 7 20.35 -10.04 16.57
CA VAL A 7 19.43 -10.26 15.45
C VAL A 7 18.06 -10.63 16.02
N THR A 8 17.06 -9.77 15.89
CA THR A 8 15.75 -9.96 16.51
C THR A 8 14.61 -9.74 15.51
N ARG A 9 13.53 -10.50 15.67
CA ARG A 9 12.32 -10.35 14.85
C ARG A 9 11.39 -9.29 15.46
N VAL A 10 10.98 -8.33 14.64
CA VAL A 10 10.08 -7.23 15.02
C VAL A 10 8.94 -7.19 14.00
N GLY A 11 7.77 -7.68 14.40
CA GLY A 11 6.61 -7.81 13.51
C GLY A 11 6.92 -8.69 12.29
N THR A 12 6.85 -8.10 11.09
CA THR A 12 7.17 -8.81 9.84
C THR A 12 8.65 -8.71 9.44
N ALA A 13 9.40 -7.81 10.08
CA ALA A 13 10.79 -7.50 9.79
C ALA A 13 11.76 -8.16 10.77
N VAL A 14 13.04 -8.13 10.43
CA VAL A 14 14.17 -8.51 11.27
C VAL A 14 15.05 -7.28 11.48
N VAL A 15 15.49 -7.04 12.71
CA VAL A 15 16.41 -5.96 13.07
C VAL A 15 17.77 -6.56 13.39
N VAL A 16 18.83 -6.01 12.80
CA VAL A 16 20.23 -6.41 13.04
C VAL A 16 20.95 -5.23 13.69
N GLY A 17 21.32 -5.37 14.98
CA GLY A 17 22.06 -4.39 15.78
C GLY A 17 21.53 -2.96 15.67
N GLY A 18 20.40 -2.69 16.32
CA GLY A 18 19.79 -1.36 16.39
C GLY A 18 18.80 -1.25 17.54
N ALA A 19 18.51 -0.01 17.93
CA ALA A 19 17.50 0.36 18.90
C ALA A 19 16.76 1.62 18.39
N GLY A 20 15.70 2.06 19.09
CA GLY A 20 14.97 3.28 18.75
C GLY A 20 14.46 3.28 17.30
N ASP A 21 14.91 4.25 16.51
CA ASP A 21 14.50 4.49 15.11
C ASP A 21 14.60 3.25 14.21
N THR A 22 15.57 2.36 14.45
CA THR A 22 15.71 1.11 13.66
C THR A 22 14.52 0.17 13.91
N VAL A 23 14.09 0.06 15.17
CA VAL A 23 12.94 -0.75 15.58
C VAL A 23 11.64 -0.08 15.11
N GLU A 24 11.54 1.25 15.24
CA GLU A 24 10.37 2.00 14.78
C GLU A 24 10.18 1.90 13.26
N LEU A 25 11.27 1.92 12.48
CA LEU A 25 11.20 1.65 11.04
C LEU A 25 10.70 0.23 10.81
N ALA A 26 11.31 -0.78 11.45
CA ALA A 26 10.95 -2.19 11.30
C ALA A 26 9.47 -2.49 11.61
N GLU A 27 8.90 -1.85 12.63
CA GLU A 27 7.47 -1.99 13.00
C GLU A 27 6.52 -1.42 11.93
N ARG A 28 6.95 -0.37 11.22
CA ARG A 28 6.14 0.28 10.19
C ARG A 28 6.23 -0.40 8.83
N LEU A 29 7.30 -1.14 8.54
CA LEU A 29 7.50 -1.78 7.25
C LEU A 29 6.34 -2.72 6.90
N VAL A 30 5.82 -2.55 5.68
CA VAL A 30 4.83 -3.45 5.09
C VAL A 30 5.53 -4.76 4.73
N GLY A 31 4.91 -5.91 5.03
CA GLY A 31 5.44 -7.22 4.66
C GLY A 31 5.40 -7.44 3.14
N GLU A 32 6.46 -8.03 2.59
CA GLU A 32 6.58 -8.35 1.16
C GLU A 32 6.41 -9.85 0.93
N ALA A 33 5.60 -10.23 -0.07
CA ALA A 33 5.44 -11.63 -0.41
C ALA A 33 6.77 -12.21 -0.92
N GLY A 34 7.27 -13.26 -0.27
CA GLY A 34 8.50 -13.95 -0.67
C GLY A 34 9.81 -13.30 -0.20
N ARG A 35 9.75 -12.16 0.51
CA ARG A 35 10.93 -11.49 1.06
C ARG A 35 10.74 -11.08 2.51
N THR A 36 11.77 -11.26 3.33
CA THR A 36 11.79 -10.77 4.73
C THR A 36 12.49 -9.40 4.77
N PRO A 37 11.84 -8.33 5.27
CA PRO A 37 12.50 -7.05 5.51
C PRO A 37 13.57 -7.19 6.61
N VAL A 38 14.76 -6.65 6.38
CA VAL A 38 15.90 -6.65 7.31
C VAL A 38 16.38 -5.22 7.49
N VAL A 39 16.20 -4.65 8.68
CA VAL A 39 16.66 -3.29 9.01
C VAL A 39 17.98 -3.38 9.76
N VAL A 40 19.01 -2.72 9.26
CA VAL A 40 20.37 -2.78 9.83
C VAL A 40 20.64 -1.48 10.57
N GLY A 41 20.83 -1.57 11.88
CA GLY A 41 21.21 -0.41 12.68
C GLY A 41 22.70 -0.12 12.60
N ALA A 42 23.09 1.07 13.06
CA ALA A 42 24.46 1.56 12.94
C ALA A 42 25.49 0.67 13.63
N SER A 43 25.15 0.05 14.77
CA SER A 43 26.09 -0.81 15.52
C SER A 43 26.41 -2.12 14.79
N ALA A 44 25.50 -2.64 13.95
CA ALA A 44 25.74 -3.83 13.15
C ALA A 44 26.37 -3.56 11.78
N MET A 45 26.35 -2.32 11.30
CA MET A 45 26.66 -2.00 9.91
C MET A 45 28.03 -2.54 9.47
N ALA A 46 29.06 -2.31 10.29
CA ALA A 46 30.43 -2.75 9.98
C ALA A 46 30.57 -4.27 9.97
N ALA A 47 29.97 -4.96 10.94
CA ALA A 47 30.02 -6.42 11.05
C ALA A 47 29.29 -7.11 9.89
N LEU A 48 28.10 -6.60 9.54
CA LEU A 48 27.32 -7.13 8.42
C LEU A 48 28.01 -6.83 7.07
N THR A 49 28.66 -5.67 6.90
CA THR A 49 29.40 -5.32 5.68
C THR A 49 30.60 -6.24 5.46
N ARG A 50 31.31 -6.63 6.52
CA ARG A 50 32.38 -7.63 6.48
C ARG A 50 31.88 -9.07 6.37
N LEU A 51 30.56 -9.28 6.45
CA LEU A 51 29.93 -10.59 6.53
C LEU A 51 30.50 -11.45 7.66
N ASP A 52 30.66 -10.84 8.85
CA ASP A 52 31.15 -11.53 10.04
C ASP A 52 30.33 -12.83 10.23
N PRO A 53 30.96 -14.03 10.30
CA PRO A 53 30.25 -15.30 10.14
C PRO A 53 29.09 -15.53 11.10
N TRP A 54 29.20 -15.05 12.34
CA TRP A 54 28.18 -15.21 13.38
C TRP A 54 26.94 -14.33 13.09
N VAL A 55 27.11 -13.09 12.61
CA VAL A 55 25.96 -12.24 12.22
C VAL A 55 25.18 -12.87 11.08
N VAL A 56 25.90 -13.41 10.09
CA VAL A 56 25.29 -14.03 8.91
C VAL A 56 24.55 -15.32 9.32
N ALA A 57 25.11 -16.10 10.24
CA ALA A 57 24.47 -17.31 10.77
C ALA A 57 23.16 -16.97 11.50
N ASP A 58 23.19 -16.01 12.43
CA ASP A 58 22.02 -15.57 13.18
C ASP A 58 20.93 -14.99 12.25
N LEU A 59 21.35 -14.19 11.26
CA LEU A 59 20.43 -13.66 10.25
C LEU A 59 19.77 -14.79 9.43
N ALA A 60 20.56 -15.78 8.99
CA ALA A 60 20.05 -16.91 8.21
C ALA A 60 19.04 -17.74 9.01
N GLU A 61 19.31 -17.97 10.29
CA GLU A 61 18.41 -18.67 11.21
C GLU A 61 17.07 -17.93 11.35
N VAL A 62 17.11 -16.63 11.64
CA VAL A 62 15.89 -15.84 11.89
C VAL A 62 15.05 -15.63 10.62
N VAL A 63 15.67 -15.46 9.46
CA VAL A 63 14.97 -15.21 8.18
C VAL A 63 14.32 -16.48 7.63
N GLY A 64 14.93 -17.65 7.85
CA GLY A 64 14.54 -18.91 7.22
C GLY A 64 15.00 -18.98 5.76
N GLY A 65 16.02 -19.80 5.50
CA GLY A 65 16.85 -19.80 4.27
C GLY A 65 16.19 -20.08 2.92
N GLU A 66 14.86 -20.11 2.81
CA GLU A 66 14.14 -20.25 1.53
C GLU A 66 13.62 -18.92 0.97
N ARG A 67 13.53 -17.88 1.79
CA ARG A 67 12.97 -16.59 1.38
C ARG A 67 14.07 -15.60 1.03
N GLY A 68 13.82 -14.76 0.03
CA GLY A 68 14.68 -13.60 -0.21
C GLY A 68 14.63 -12.62 0.96
N ILE A 69 15.54 -11.65 0.96
CA ILE A 69 15.54 -10.56 1.95
C ILE A 69 15.57 -9.21 1.28
N ARG A 70 14.98 -8.22 1.94
CA ARG A 70 15.13 -6.80 1.57
C ARG A 70 15.86 -6.08 2.67
N VAL A 71 17.08 -5.63 2.40
CA VAL A 71 17.95 -4.98 3.38
C VAL A 71 17.73 -3.47 3.33
N PHE A 72 17.38 -2.88 4.47
CA PHE A 72 17.23 -1.44 4.69
C PHE A 72 18.52 -0.92 5.33
N ALA A 73 19.54 -0.75 4.48
CA ALA A 73 20.85 -0.23 4.84
C ALA A 73 21.34 0.66 3.69
N PRO A 74 21.57 1.98 3.88
CA PRO A 74 21.98 2.88 2.81
C PRO A 74 23.18 2.37 2.01
N TYR A 75 23.15 2.60 0.69
CA TYR A 75 24.23 2.23 -0.25
C TYR A 75 24.61 0.75 -0.35
N TRP A 76 23.92 -0.17 0.32
CA TRP A 76 24.25 -1.60 0.30
C TRP A 76 24.13 -2.28 -1.06
N GLY A 77 23.33 -1.70 -1.95
CA GLY A 77 23.20 -2.12 -3.34
C GLY A 77 24.16 -1.41 -4.29
N ALA A 78 24.96 -0.44 -3.84
CA ALA A 78 25.84 0.35 -4.69
C ALA A 78 27.18 -0.36 -4.94
N VAL A 79 27.65 -0.32 -6.18
CA VAL A 79 29.00 -0.79 -6.53
C VAL A 79 30.02 0.18 -5.94
N GLY A 80 31.08 -0.36 -5.33
CA GLY A 80 32.16 0.45 -4.76
C GLY A 80 32.85 1.31 -5.83
N ALA A 81 33.46 2.43 -5.43
CA ALA A 81 34.17 3.33 -6.34
C ALA A 81 35.35 2.64 -7.07
N ASP A 82 35.88 1.58 -6.49
CA ASP A 82 36.92 0.69 -7.02
C ASP A 82 36.38 -0.47 -7.87
N GLY A 83 35.06 -0.52 -8.10
CA GLY A 83 34.39 -1.64 -8.77
C GLY A 83 34.16 -2.84 -7.87
N ALA A 84 34.41 -2.73 -6.54
CA ALA A 84 34.13 -3.81 -5.61
C ALA A 84 32.64 -4.20 -5.65
N PRO A 85 32.32 -5.51 -5.54
CA PRO A 85 30.95 -5.97 -5.51
C PRO A 85 30.21 -5.37 -4.30
N PRO A 86 28.93 -5.00 -4.45
CA PRO A 86 28.13 -4.44 -3.36
C PRO A 86 27.99 -5.45 -2.20
N PRO A 87 27.92 -5.00 -0.94
CA PRO A 87 27.67 -5.87 0.21
C PRO A 87 26.45 -6.77 0.04
N ALA A 88 25.38 -6.26 -0.57
CA ALA A 88 24.18 -7.05 -0.88
C ALA A 88 24.45 -8.23 -1.81
N ARG A 89 25.37 -8.09 -2.79
CA ARG A 89 25.77 -9.19 -3.66
C ARG A 89 26.51 -10.27 -2.88
N LEU A 90 27.48 -9.87 -2.07
CA LEU A 90 28.28 -10.80 -1.27
C LEU A 90 27.38 -11.54 -0.26
N LEU A 91 26.42 -10.84 0.36
CA LEU A 91 25.44 -11.45 1.26
C LEU A 91 24.51 -12.43 0.51
N ALA A 92 24.06 -12.10 -0.70
CA ALA A 92 23.24 -13.00 -1.52
C ALA A 92 23.99 -14.31 -1.84
N ASP A 93 25.23 -14.19 -2.31
CA ASP A 93 26.08 -15.35 -2.62
C ASP A 93 26.35 -16.18 -1.36
N ARG A 94 26.49 -15.55 -0.18
CA ARG A 94 26.75 -16.23 1.10
C ARG A 94 25.53 -16.94 1.69
N LEU A 95 24.34 -16.34 1.56
CA LEU A 95 23.08 -16.89 2.07
C LEU A 95 22.40 -17.85 1.09
N GLY A 96 22.74 -17.78 -0.20
CA GLY A 96 22.09 -18.57 -1.24
C GLY A 96 20.67 -18.11 -1.58
N VAL A 97 20.27 -16.89 -1.18
CA VAL A 97 18.95 -16.31 -1.43
C VAL A 97 19.06 -14.96 -2.13
N GLU A 98 17.96 -14.47 -2.71
CA GLU A 98 17.92 -13.13 -3.27
C GLU A 98 18.02 -12.06 -2.18
N VAL A 99 18.86 -11.05 -2.39
CA VAL A 99 19.00 -9.87 -1.53
C VAL A 99 18.66 -8.63 -2.34
N VAL A 100 17.68 -7.85 -1.88
CA VAL A 100 17.34 -6.54 -2.44
C VAL A 100 17.81 -5.44 -1.52
N ALA A 101 18.61 -4.49 -2.01
CA ALA A 101 19.20 -3.43 -1.20
C ALA A 101 19.20 -2.08 -1.94
N PRO A 102 19.23 -0.95 -1.22
CA PRO A 102 19.21 0.37 -1.84
C PRO A 102 20.59 0.77 -2.36
N GLU A 103 20.62 1.46 -3.49
CA GLU A 103 21.85 1.97 -4.11
C GLU A 103 22.22 3.37 -3.61
N GLY A 104 21.35 4.00 -2.82
CA GLY A 104 21.50 5.36 -2.33
C GLY A 104 21.04 5.51 -0.89
N GLU A 105 20.85 6.77 -0.50
CA GLU A 105 20.35 7.13 0.83
C GLU A 105 18.87 6.79 0.97
N LEU A 106 18.48 6.26 2.13
CA LEU A 106 17.11 5.89 2.43
C LEU A 106 16.35 7.04 3.08
N ILE A 107 15.15 7.32 2.57
CA ILE A 107 14.20 8.26 3.15
C ILE A 107 12.99 7.45 3.59
N ALA A 108 12.87 7.25 4.90
CA ALA A 108 11.68 6.64 5.50
C ALA A 108 10.53 7.64 5.50
N LEU A 109 9.34 7.16 5.13
CA LEU A 109 8.12 7.94 5.03
C LEU A 109 7.10 7.44 6.05
N GLU A 110 6.07 8.25 6.29
CA GLU A 110 4.92 7.80 7.06
C GLU A 110 4.28 6.55 6.41
N GLY A 111 3.76 5.65 7.25
CA GLY A 111 3.14 4.40 6.79
C GLY A 111 4.13 3.31 6.37
N GLY A 112 5.44 3.49 6.61
CA GLY A 112 6.45 2.45 6.38
C GLY A 112 6.92 2.32 4.93
N ALA A 113 6.56 3.28 4.08
CA ALA A 113 7.18 3.41 2.77
C ALA A 113 8.62 3.94 2.89
N VAL A 114 9.47 3.54 1.97
CA VAL A 114 10.89 3.93 1.92
C VAL A 114 11.27 4.29 0.50
N PHE A 115 11.97 5.41 0.35
CA PHE A 115 12.45 5.93 -0.93
C PHE A 115 13.98 5.94 -0.97
N VAL A 116 14.55 5.49 -2.09
CA VAL A 116 15.99 5.62 -2.36
C VAL A 116 16.22 6.93 -3.10
N SER A 117 16.94 7.85 -2.46
CA SER A 117 17.27 9.14 -3.05
C SER A 117 18.49 9.06 -3.98
N GLY A 118 18.54 9.97 -4.94
CA GLY A 118 19.60 10.09 -5.93
C GLY A 118 19.12 9.81 -7.36
N ARG A 119 19.62 10.61 -8.31
CA ARG A 119 19.25 10.51 -9.72
C ARG A 119 19.74 9.18 -10.29
N GLY A 120 18.82 8.41 -10.88
CA GLY A 120 19.18 7.12 -11.44
C GLY A 120 19.67 6.11 -10.40
N LEU A 121 19.34 6.29 -9.12
CA LEU A 121 19.50 5.26 -8.08
C LEU A 121 18.17 4.58 -7.79
N GLY A 122 18.21 3.42 -7.16
CA GLY A 122 17.00 2.69 -6.79
C GLY A 122 17.29 1.52 -5.88
N TRP A 123 16.40 0.55 -5.90
CA TRP A 123 16.63 -0.73 -5.26
C TRP A 123 17.29 -1.68 -6.26
N ALA A 124 18.22 -2.52 -5.80
CA ALA A 124 18.87 -3.52 -6.63
C ALA A 124 18.73 -4.91 -6.01
N ALA A 125 18.26 -5.85 -6.82
CA ALA A 125 18.14 -7.26 -6.48
C ALA A 125 19.36 -8.04 -6.98
N TYR A 126 19.91 -8.85 -6.07
CA TYR A 126 21.04 -9.72 -6.29
C TYR A 126 20.62 -11.15 -5.94
N ALA A 127 20.61 -12.04 -6.93
CA ALA A 127 20.43 -13.47 -6.71
C ALA A 127 21.74 -14.22 -7.02
N PRO A 128 22.01 -15.35 -6.33
CA PRO A 128 23.23 -16.12 -6.53
C PRO A 128 23.47 -16.46 -8.00
N GLY A 129 24.65 -16.11 -8.52
CA GLY A 129 25.05 -16.39 -9.90
C GLY A 129 24.24 -15.65 -11.00
N ARG A 130 23.29 -14.78 -10.66
CA ARG A 130 22.49 -14.01 -11.62
C ARG A 130 23.01 -12.58 -11.78
N PRO A 131 22.77 -11.90 -12.91
CA PRO A 131 23.08 -10.49 -13.03
C PRO A 131 22.23 -9.64 -12.05
N ARG A 132 22.74 -8.45 -11.72
CA ARG A 132 22.01 -7.41 -10.97
C ARG A 132 20.71 -7.06 -11.71
N VAL A 133 19.61 -7.00 -10.99
CA VAL A 133 18.33 -6.50 -11.50
C VAL A 133 17.95 -5.25 -10.72
N ARG A 134 17.89 -4.11 -11.40
CA ARG A 134 17.48 -2.85 -10.78
C ARG A 134 15.96 -2.74 -10.77
N THR A 135 15.42 -2.21 -9.69
CA THR A 135 14.02 -1.83 -9.54
C THR A 135 13.95 -0.35 -9.20
N GLY A 136 12.79 0.29 -9.42
CA GLY A 136 12.65 1.73 -9.17
C GLY A 136 12.86 2.10 -7.69
N PRO A 137 12.85 3.40 -7.35
CA PRO A 137 13.35 3.88 -6.06
C PRO A 137 12.39 3.72 -4.86
N ARG A 138 11.13 3.32 -5.06
CA ARG A 138 10.13 3.25 -3.98
C ARG A 138 9.92 1.83 -3.46
N TYR A 139 9.68 1.75 -2.16
CA TYR A 139 9.20 0.58 -1.44
C TYR A 139 7.99 0.96 -0.56
N PRO A 140 6.87 0.22 -0.58
CA PRO A 140 6.53 -0.72 -1.65
C PRO A 140 6.50 0.00 -3.01
N GLU A 141 6.71 -0.75 -4.08
CA GLU A 141 6.66 -0.18 -5.43
C GLU A 141 5.20 0.17 -5.80
N PRO A 142 4.87 1.46 -6.01
CA PRO A 142 3.54 1.82 -6.45
C PRO A 142 3.32 1.34 -7.88
N TRP A 143 2.08 0.98 -8.21
CA TRP A 143 1.73 0.37 -9.50
C TRP A 143 2.14 1.21 -10.72
N TRP A 144 2.24 2.53 -10.56
CA TRP A 144 2.63 3.47 -11.62
C TRP A 144 4.15 3.55 -11.84
N GLN A 145 4.99 3.12 -10.89
CA GLN A 145 6.45 3.26 -10.99
C GLN A 145 7.04 2.48 -12.16
N ARG A 146 6.56 1.26 -12.40
CA ARG A 146 6.99 0.39 -13.51
C ARG A 146 6.75 0.96 -14.90
N TYR A 147 5.97 2.04 -14.99
CA TYR A 147 5.62 2.73 -16.24
C TYR A 147 6.41 4.02 -16.42
N LEU A 148 7.20 4.44 -15.43
CA LEU A 148 8.07 5.58 -15.58
C LEU A 148 9.24 5.21 -16.50
N PRO A 149 9.63 6.09 -17.44
CA PRO A 149 10.84 5.88 -18.23
C PRO A 149 12.07 5.90 -17.32
N GLU A 150 13.10 5.12 -17.68
CA GLU A 150 14.36 5.08 -16.94
C GLU A 150 15.09 6.43 -16.98
N ASP A 151 15.00 7.12 -18.12
CA ASP A 151 15.47 8.49 -18.30
C ASP A 151 14.28 9.46 -18.35
N LEU A 152 14.09 10.19 -17.25
CA LEU A 152 13.06 11.22 -17.12
C LEU A 152 13.55 12.60 -17.62
N GLY A 153 14.81 12.70 -18.06
CA GLY A 153 15.45 13.96 -18.44
C GLY A 153 16.06 14.72 -17.26
N GLU A 154 16.77 15.81 -17.54
CA GLU A 154 17.51 16.59 -16.54
C GLU A 154 16.63 17.47 -15.64
N HIS A 155 15.42 17.76 -16.07
CA HIS A 155 14.47 18.64 -15.37
C HIS A 155 13.48 17.87 -14.49
N VAL A 156 13.60 16.55 -14.40
CA VAL A 156 12.65 15.69 -13.71
C VAL A 156 13.39 14.84 -12.69
N THR A 157 13.05 15.06 -11.42
CA THR A 157 13.57 14.28 -10.31
C THR A 157 12.46 13.40 -9.75
N GLN A 158 12.76 12.13 -9.47
CA GLN A 158 11.81 11.26 -8.78
C GLN A 158 11.72 11.65 -7.30
N THR A 159 10.50 11.64 -6.76
CA THR A 159 10.19 11.89 -5.35
C THR A 159 9.42 10.72 -4.75
N PRO A 160 9.35 10.55 -3.41
CA PRO A 160 8.49 9.60 -2.71
C PRO A 160 7.12 9.42 -3.35
N SER A 161 6.46 10.54 -3.61
CA SER A 161 5.06 10.61 -4.01
C SER A 161 4.88 10.72 -5.53
N GLY A 162 5.95 10.91 -6.29
CA GLY A 162 5.91 10.92 -7.73
C GLY A 162 7.08 11.61 -8.42
N LEU A 163 6.80 12.65 -9.18
CA LEU A 163 7.80 13.38 -9.95
C LEU A 163 7.83 14.83 -9.51
N TRP A 164 9.02 15.42 -9.51
CA TRP A 164 9.21 16.85 -9.39
C TRP A 164 9.84 17.35 -10.67
N ILE A 165 9.09 18.19 -11.39
CA ILE A 165 9.51 18.84 -12.62
C ILE A 165 10.00 20.22 -12.24
N HIS A 166 11.31 20.42 -12.19
CA HIS A 166 11.91 21.67 -11.74
C HIS A 166 12.48 22.48 -12.90
N GLY A 167 12.55 23.79 -12.72
CA GLY A 167 13.29 24.67 -13.62
C GLY A 167 14.81 24.47 -13.52
N SER A 168 15.56 25.41 -14.08
CA SER A 168 17.03 25.42 -14.05
C SER A 168 17.63 25.75 -12.68
N ARG A 169 16.81 26.07 -11.66
CA ARG A 169 17.27 26.26 -10.29
C ARG A 169 17.18 24.96 -9.52
N ALA A 170 18.30 24.56 -8.92
CA ALA A 170 18.31 23.53 -7.89
C ALA A 170 17.55 24.05 -6.67
N GLY A 171 16.38 23.50 -6.40
CA GLY A 171 15.61 23.72 -5.18
C GLY A 171 15.68 22.51 -4.25
N GLU A 172 15.15 22.67 -3.03
CA GLU A 172 14.78 21.53 -2.21
C GLU A 172 13.45 20.99 -2.73
N TRP A 173 13.40 19.69 -3.01
CA TRP A 173 12.17 19.02 -3.43
C TRP A 173 11.02 19.23 -2.42
N PRO A 174 9.79 19.48 -2.89
CA PRO A 174 8.65 19.74 -2.03
C PRO A 174 8.21 18.49 -1.27
N ARG A 175 7.95 18.63 0.03
CA ARG A 175 7.42 17.54 0.87
C ARG A 175 5.93 17.36 0.57
N VAL A 176 5.60 16.36 -0.24
CA VAL A 176 4.22 15.95 -0.49
C VAL A 176 3.98 14.59 0.13
N ALA A 177 2.88 14.45 0.88
CA ALA A 177 2.49 13.17 1.47
C ALA A 177 2.30 12.10 0.38
N GLY A 178 2.82 10.90 0.62
CA GLY A 178 2.72 9.77 -0.30
C GLY A 178 1.28 9.27 -0.46
N GLY A 179 1.00 8.66 -1.61
CA GLY A 179 -0.30 8.04 -1.88
C GLY A 179 -0.26 7.14 -3.12
N GLU A 180 -1.40 6.53 -3.44
CA GLU A 180 -1.55 5.60 -4.58
C GLU A 180 -1.50 6.27 -5.96
N ARG A 181 -1.56 7.60 -5.99
CA ARG A 181 -1.54 8.40 -7.21
C ARG A 181 -0.17 8.97 -7.44
N LEU A 182 0.20 9.09 -8.72
CA LEU A 182 1.42 9.79 -9.11
C LEU A 182 1.19 11.29 -8.89
N VAL A 183 1.91 11.88 -7.95
CA VAL A 183 1.91 13.34 -7.77
C VAL A 183 3.03 13.95 -8.58
N VAL A 184 2.70 14.89 -9.46
CA VAL A 184 3.66 15.67 -10.23
C VAL A 184 3.68 17.07 -9.65
N VAL A 185 4.78 17.43 -9.00
CA VAL A 185 4.98 18.82 -8.56
C VAL A 185 5.75 19.57 -9.64
N ALA A 186 5.22 20.71 -10.06
CA ALA A 186 5.75 21.48 -11.17
C ALA A 186 6.25 22.87 -10.74
N GLU A 187 7.55 23.11 -10.94
CA GLU A 187 8.22 24.41 -10.89
C GLU A 187 8.75 24.83 -12.28
N ALA A 188 8.22 24.22 -13.33
CA ALA A 188 8.61 24.46 -14.71
C ALA A 188 7.46 25.11 -15.51
N SER A 189 7.75 25.54 -16.73
CA SER A 189 6.72 26.05 -17.65
C SER A 189 5.68 24.97 -17.96
N ALA A 190 4.44 25.39 -18.22
CA ALA A 190 3.36 24.47 -18.59
C ALA A 190 3.73 23.56 -19.77
N SER A 191 4.50 24.06 -20.74
CA SER A 191 4.99 23.27 -21.88
C SER A 191 5.90 22.11 -21.47
N VAL A 192 6.78 22.30 -20.49
CA VAL A 192 7.66 21.23 -19.98
C VAL A 192 6.83 20.20 -19.22
N VAL A 193 5.88 20.66 -18.40
CA VAL A 193 4.95 19.78 -17.68
C VAL A 193 4.14 18.94 -18.65
N GLU A 194 3.53 19.54 -19.68
CA GLU A 194 2.78 18.83 -20.71
C GLU A 194 3.65 17.81 -21.48
N ALA A 195 4.90 18.16 -21.78
CA ALA A 195 5.81 17.23 -22.45
C ALA A 195 6.10 15.99 -21.59
N VAL A 196 6.36 16.18 -20.29
CA VAL A 196 6.54 15.07 -19.34
C VAL A 196 5.28 14.22 -19.22
N LEU A 197 4.11 14.85 -19.06
CA LEU A 197 2.82 14.14 -18.94
C LEU A 197 2.46 13.37 -20.21
N ARG A 198 2.81 13.89 -21.38
CA ARG A 198 2.60 13.22 -22.67
C ARG A 198 3.54 12.02 -22.88
N ALA A 199 4.70 12.03 -22.24
CA ALA A 199 5.62 10.89 -22.25
C ALA A 199 5.16 9.73 -21.34
N LEU A 200 4.28 10.00 -20.37
CA LEU A 200 3.69 8.95 -19.53
C LEU A 200 2.67 8.13 -20.32
N PRO A 201 2.57 6.81 -20.08
CA PRO A 201 1.48 6.00 -20.62
C PRO A 201 0.10 6.52 -20.20
N ASP A 202 -0.91 6.30 -21.04
CA ASP A 202 -2.28 6.79 -20.81
C ASP A 202 -2.84 6.27 -19.47
N GLU A 203 -2.52 5.01 -19.11
CA GLU A 203 -2.94 4.41 -17.84
C GLU A 203 -2.39 5.15 -16.63
N VAL A 204 -1.18 5.71 -16.72
CA VAL A 204 -0.59 6.51 -15.64
C VAL A 204 -1.18 7.91 -15.65
N ARG A 205 -1.31 8.50 -16.86
CA ARG A 205 -1.77 9.88 -17.08
C ARG A 205 -3.13 10.14 -16.42
N ASP A 206 -4.05 9.19 -16.52
CA ASP A 206 -5.39 9.26 -15.92
C ASP A 206 -5.39 9.29 -14.37
N HIS A 207 -4.27 8.93 -13.75
CA HIS A 207 -4.10 8.87 -12.30
C HIS A 207 -3.10 9.91 -11.76
N VAL A 208 -2.65 10.85 -12.61
CA VAL A 208 -1.74 11.92 -12.21
C VAL A 208 -2.48 13.04 -11.49
N THR A 209 -1.92 13.51 -10.39
CA THR A 209 -2.29 14.79 -9.77
C THR A 209 -1.15 15.77 -9.98
N VAL A 210 -1.42 16.88 -10.66
CA VAL A 210 -0.43 17.94 -10.86
C VAL A 210 -0.64 19.04 -9.83
N GLU A 211 0.42 19.37 -9.11
CA GLU A 211 0.50 20.48 -8.16
C GLU A 211 1.54 21.48 -8.65
N TYR A 212 1.12 22.71 -8.92
CA TYR A 212 2.05 23.77 -9.29
C TYR A 212 2.60 24.42 -8.02
N ALA A 213 3.92 24.36 -7.86
CA ALA A 213 4.62 25.20 -6.88
C ALA A 213 4.60 26.65 -7.36
N ASP A 214 4.73 27.59 -6.43
CA ASP A 214 4.42 29.03 -6.58
C ASP A 214 5.38 29.74 -7.57
N VAL A 215 5.25 29.45 -8.86
CA VAL A 215 6.07 30.01 -9.95
C VAL A 215 5.23 31.03 -10.73
N GLY A 216 5.15 32.26 -10.22
CA GLY A 216 4.51 33.38 -10.91
C GLY A 216 2.99 33.24 -11.09
N ASN A 217 2.44 33.85 -12.16
CA ASN A 217 0.99 33.94 -12.46
C ASN A 217 0.29 32.57 -12.74
N ALA A 218 0.90 31.44 -12.41
CA ALA A 218 0.26 30.14 -12.53
C ALA A 218 -0.87 30.00 -11.48
N PRO A 219 -2.05 29.49 -11.86
CA PRO A 219 -3.14 29.30 -10.91
C PRO A 219 -2.74 28.29 -9.83
N ARG A 220 -2.80 28.69 -8.57
CA ARG A 220 -2.74 27.77 -7.43
C ARG A 220 -3.96 26.84 -7.50
N GLY A 221 -3.72 25.54 -7.61
CA GLY A 221 -4.81 24.59 -7.59
C GLY A 221 -4.40 23.22 -8.13
N ARG A 222 -5.20 22.23 -7.78
CA ARG A 222 -5.12 20.89 -8.34
C ARG A 222 -5.56 20.96 -9.79
N VAL A 223 -4.75 20.46 -10.71
CA VAL A 223 -5.06 20.50 -12.13
C VAL A 223 -5.32 19.09 -12.66
N VAL A 224 -6.37 18.93 -13.48
CA VAL A 224 -6.70 17.64 -14.08
C VAL A 224 -6.03 17.56 -15.44
N VAL A 225 -5.30 16.47 -15.66
CA VAL A 225 -4.68 16.16 -16.95
C VAL A 225 -5.70 15.43 -17.81
N THR A 226 -5.97 15.94 -19.01
CA THR A 226 -6.82 15.25 -19.98
C THR A 226 -6.08 14.09 -20.65
N ALA A 227 -6.82 13.19 -21.30
CA ALA A 227 -6.24 12.07 -22.04
C ALA A 227 -5.19 12.50 -23.09
N ASP A 228 -5.28 13.70 -23.68
CA ASP A 228 -4.29 14.26 -24.62
C ASP A 228 -3.10 14.97 -23.94
N GLY A 229 -2.99 14.90 -22.61
CA GLY A 229 -1.90 15.49 -21.84
C GLY A 229 -2.03 16.99 -21.61
N ARG A 230 -3.19 17.60 -21.90
CA ARG A 230 -3.43 19.02 -21.61
C ARG A 230 -3.79 19.21 -20.15
N VAL A 231 -3.33 20.32 -19.61
CA VAL A 231 -3.50 20.67 -18.20
C VAL A 231 -4.67 21.65 -18.09
N LEU A 232 -5.82 21.21 -17.54
CA LEU A 232 -7.03 22.03 -17.41
C LEU A 232 -7.25 22.47 -15.96
N PRO A 233 -7.39 23.79 -15.67
CA PRO A 233 -7.57 24.30 -14.31
C PRO A 233 -8.69 23.54 -13.59
N GLY A 234 -8.33 22.83 -12.51
CA GLY A 234 -9.31 22.09 -11.72
C GLY A 234 -10.02 23.03 -10.77
N ASN A 235 -11.35 23.04 -10.79
CA ASN A 235 -12.11 23.60 -9.69
C ASN A 235 -11.82 22.80 -8.42
N PRO A 236 -11.69 23.44 -7.23
CA PRO A 236 -11.73 22.71 -5.98
C PRO A 236 -13.05 21.92 -5.96
N LEU A 237 -12.94 20.60 -5.85
CA LEU A 237 -14.05 19.66 -6.02
C LEU A 237 -15.24 20.00 -5.10
N VAL A 238 -16.21 20.75 -5.63
CA VAL A 238 -17.62 20.63 -5.26
C VAL A 238 -18.20 19.64 -6.26
N GLY A 239 -18.54 18.44 -5.78
CA GLY A 239 -19.15 17.41 -6.61
C GLY A 239 -20.43 17.93 -7.26
N THR A 240 -20.38 18.19 -8.56
CA THR A 240 -21.58 18.22 -9.40
C THR A 240 -21.38 17.24 -10.54
N ALA A 241 -22.24 16.24 -10.55
CA ALA A 241 -22.49 15.41 -11.71
C ALA A 241 -22.87 16.34 -12.87
N ARG A 242 -22.05 16.38 -13.91
CA ARG A 242 -22.35 17.14 -15.13
C ARG A 242 -23.44 16.37 -15.89
N ALA A 243 -24.64 16.95 -15.93
CA ALA A 243 -25.74 16.48 -16.75
C ALA A 243 -25.30 16.37 -18.22
N MET A 244 -25.45 15.18 -18.81
CA MET A 244 -25.33 14.98 -20.25
C MET A 244 -26.49 15.67 -20.97
N PRO A 245 -26.26 16.32 -22.13
CA PRO A 245 -27.33 16.81 -22.98
C PRO A 245 -28.05 15.65 -23.66
N SER A 246 -29.37 15.61 -23.50
CA SER A 246 -30.29 14.69 -24.15
C SER A 246 -30.12 14.72 -25.68
N ARG A 247 -29.69 13.61 -26.26
CA ARG A 247 -29.72 13.39 -27.72
C ARG A 247 -31.19 13.33 -28.17
N ARG A 248 -31.58 14.28 -29.03
CA ARG A 248 -32.85 14.27 -29.75
C ARG A 248 -33.01 12.96 -30.54
N ALA A 249 -34.22 12.41 -30.44
CA ALA A 249 -34.68 11.22 -31.14
C ALA A 249 -34.53 11.37 -32.68
N ARG A 250 -33.99 10.32 -33.31
CA ARG A 250 -34.07 10.09 -34.76
C ARG A 250 -35.26 9.14 -35.03
N PRO A 251 -36.09 9.39 -36.04
CA PRO A 251 -37.21 8.50 -36.36
C PRO A 251 -36.69 7.17 -36.92
N GLN A 252 -37.25 6.07 -36.40
CA GLN A 252 -36.98 4.70 -36.84
C GLN A 252 -37.61 4.46 -38.22
N ALA A 253 -36.78 4.04 -39.18
CA ALA A 253 -37.21 3.38 -40.40
C ALA A 253 -37.16 1.86 -40.17
N SER A 254 -38.29 1.21 -40.35
CA SER A 254 -38.48 -0.24 -40.27
C SER A 254 -37.70 -0.97 -41.36
N VAL A 255 -37.00 -2.06 -41.00
CA VAL A 255 -36.40 -3.00 -41.95
C VAL A 255 -36.76 -4.43 -41.50
N PRO A 256 -37.16 -5.35 -42.40
CA PRO A 256 -37.78 -6.61 -42.01
C PRO A 256 -36.78 -7.67 -41.55
N SER A 257 -37.25 -8.54 -40.66
CA SER A 257 -36.52 -9.69 -40.11
C SER A 257 -36.28 -10.75 -41.18
N THR A 258 -35.04 -11.18 -41.34
CA THR A 258 -34.67 -12.40 -42.07
C THR A 258 -34.30 -13.48 -41.06
N THR A 259 -35.10 -14.54 -41.03
CA THR A 259 -34.87 -15.76 -40.27
C THR A 259 -33.68 -16.52 -40.87
N VAL A 260 -32.65 -16.78 -40.07
CA VAL A 260 -31.58 -17.73 -40.44
C VAL A 260 -31.52 -18.84 -39.41
N THR A 261 -31.79 -20.04 -39.92
CA THR A 261 -31.75 -21.36 -39.29
C THR A 261 -30.36 -21.68 -38.74
N ALA A 262 -30.28 -22.05 -37.46
CA ALA A 262 -29.04 -22.50 -36.82
C ALA A 262 -28.78 -23.99 -37.13
N VAL A 263 -27.63 -24.27 -37.74
CA VAL A 263 -27.08 -25.62 -37.88
C VAL A 263 -26.02 -25.83 -36.79
N ALA A 264 -26.22 -26.86 -35.97
CA ALA A 264 -25.28 -27.28 -34.93
C ALA A 264 -24.10 -28.07 -35.54
N PRO A 265 -22.85 -27.88 -35.07
CA PRO A 265 -21.80 -28.84 -35.33
C PRO A 265 -21.62 -29.81 -34.16
N SER A 266 -21.54 -31.07 -34.58
CA SER A 266 -21.36 -32.29 -33.81
C SER A 266 -19.94 -32.43 -33.22
N VAL A 267 -19.90 -33.12 -32.10
CA VAL A 267 -18.74 -33.52 -31.29
C VAL A 267 -17.88 -34.55 -32.04
N ALA A 268 -16.55 -34.39 -31.99
CA ALA A 268 -15.61 -35.50 -32.17
C ALA A 268 -14.43 -35.35 -31.19
N ALA A 269 -14.47 -36.16 -30.14
CA ALA A 269 -13.40 -36.31 -29.16
C ALA A 269 -12.19 -37.02 -29.81
N ARG A 270 -11.01 -36.39 -29.75
CA ARG A 270 -9.73 -37.03 -30.05
C ARG A 270 -8.97 -37.29 -28.75
N THR A 271 -8.89 -38.56 -28.38
CA THR A 271 -8.00 -39.09 -27.36
C THR A 271 -6.56 -39.04 -27.86
N ARG A 272 -5.72 -38.16 -27.28
CA ARG A 272 -4.28 -38.12 -27.54
C ARG A 272 -3.55 -38.92 -26.47
N ARG A 273 -3.08 -40.11 -26.87
CA ARG A 273 -2.22 -41.01 -26.10
C ARG A 273 -0.83 -40.36 -25.97
N LEU A 274 -0.38 -40.10 -24.75
CA LEU A 274 1.00 -39.66 -24.47
C LEU A 274 1.91 -40.88 -24.34
N ALA A 275 3.00 -40.89 -25.11
CA ALA A 275 4.08 -41.86 -24.98
C ALA A 275 5.08 -41.40 -23.90
N PRO A 276 5.77 -42.33 -23.20
CA PRO A 276 6.74 -41.99 -22.17
C PRO A 276 8.04 -41.49 -22.82
N VAL A 277 8.55 -40.36 -22.33
CA VAL A 277 9.86 -39.83 -22.74
C VAL A 277 10.93 -40.44 -21.85
N THR A 278 11.82 -41.19 -22.50
CA THR A 278 12.97 -41.88 -21.93
C THR A 278 14.00 -40.89 -21.39
N SER A 279 14.52 -41.17 -20.20
CA SER A 279 15.60 -40.44 -19.54
C SER A 279 16.90 -40.52 -20.34
N MET A 280 17.49 -39.38 -20.71
CA MET A 280 18.88 -39.30 -21.16
C MET A 280 19.74 -38.63 -20.10
N ARG A 281 20.57 -39.49 -19.49
CA ARG A 281 21.71 -39.21 -18.63
C ARG A 281 22.82 -38.62 -19.51
N ALA A 282 23.19 -37.36 -19.30
CA ALA A 282 24.35 -36.74 -19.94
C ALA A 282 25.48 -36.59 -18.92
N ALA A 283 26.63 -37.15 -19.29
CA ALA A 283 27.85 -37.25 -18.51
C ALA A 283 28.52 -35.90 -18.29
N ALA A 284 29.17 -35.77 -17.12
CA ALA A 284 30.10 -34.73 -16.78
C ALA A 284 31.31 -34.74 -17.73
N GLN A 285 31.63 -33.58 -18.32
CA GLN A 285 32.93 -33.31 -18.92
C GLN A 285 33.54 -32.14 -18.14
N THR A 286 34.52 -32.48 -17.30
CA THR A 286 35.47 -31.56 -16.67
C THR A 286 36.57 -31.24 -17.68
N GLY A 287 36.59 -30.01 -18.19
CA GLY A 287 37.71 -29.42 -18.91
C GLY A 287 38.25 -28.21 -18.15
N PRO A 288 39.57 -28.05 -17.99
CA PRO A 288 40.15 -26.91 -17.28
C PRO A 288 40.11 -25.63 -18.14
N PRO A 289 39.86 -24.44 -17.53
CA PRO A 289 39.86 -23.18 -18.26
C PRO A 289 41.28 -22.70 -18.62
N PRO A 290 41.46 -22.03 -19.78
CA PRO A 290 42.74 -21.47 -20.21
C PRO A 290 43.11 -20.20 -19.43
N ALA A 291 44.41 -20.06 -19.18
CA ALA A 291 45.03 -18.95 -18.46
C ALA A 291 44.84 -17.61 -19.18
N ALA A 292 44.44 -16.58 -18.42
CA ALA A 292 44.39 -15.20 -18.87
C ALA A 292 45.77 -14.53 -18.80
N PRO A 293 46.13 -13.64 -19.75
CA PRO A 293 47.39 -12.92 -19.75
C PRO A 293 47.43 -11.81 -18.69
N ALA A 294 48.59 -11.67 -18.05
CA ALA A 294 48.89 -10.64 -17.07
C ALA A 294 48.94 -9.24 -17.71
N SER A 295 48.18 -8.29 -17.17
CA SER A 295 48.30 -6.86 -17.47
C SER A 295 49.10 -6.17 -16.37
N SER A 296 50.30 -5.70 -16.73
CA SER A 296 51.12 -4.80 -15.93
C SER A 296 50.67 -3.35 -16.12
N SER A 297 50.23 -2.69 -15.05
CA SER A 297 50.04 -1.24 -15.00
C SER A 297 51.16 -0.56 -14.21
N PRO A 298 51.63 0.62 -14.64
CA PRO A 298 52.74 1.32 -14.00
C PRO A 298 52.30 2.05 -12.72
N ALA A 299 53.16 2.00 -11.70
CA ALA A 299 53.02 2.74 -10.47
C ALA A 299 53.28 4.24 -10.70
N VAL A 300 52.27 5.08 -10.44
CA VAL A 300 52.44 6.53 -10.26
C VAL A 300 52.45 6.80 -8.76
N SER A 301 53.62 7.18 -8.26
CA SER A 301 53.84 7.64 -6.89
C SER A 301 53.42 9.11 -6.79
N LEU A 302 52.48 9.42 -5.90
CA LEU A 302 52.08 10.79 -5.54
C LEU A 302 52.43 11.06 -4.08
N ALA A 303 53.26 12.08 -3.88
CA ALA A 303 53.69 12.60 -2.58
C ALA A 303 52.53 13.29 -1.82
N PRO A 304 52.55 13.29 -0.48
CA PRO A 304 51.50 13.91 0.33
C PRO A 304 51.75 15.42 0.50
N ALA A 305 50.74 16.23 0.17
CA ALA A 305 50.69 17.64 0.54
C ALA A 305 50.09 17.80 1.94
N LEU A 306 50.88 18.36 2.85
CA LEU A 306 50.47 18.77 4.19
C LEU A 306 49.56 20.00 4.10
N LEU A 307 48.33 19.90 4.60
CA LEU A 307 47.45 21.05 4.84
C LEU A 307 47.29 21.28 6.34
N THR A 308 47.58 22.51 6.72
CA THR A 308 47.58 23.10 8.06
C THR A 308 46.17 23.25 8.66
N PRO A 309 46.02 23.15 9.99
CA PRO A 309 44.74 23.39 10.67
C PRO A 309 44.39 24.88 10.72
N VAL A 310 43.15 25.21 10.37
CA VAL A 310 42.56 26.55 10.53
C VAL A 310 41.96 26.68 11.93
N SER A 311 42.43 27.67 12.68
CA SER A 311 41.98 28.03 14.03
C SER A 311 40.50 28.41 14.08
N ALA A 312 39.80 27.84 15.07
CA ALA A 312 38.45 28.18 15.45
C ALA A 312 38.39 29.59 16.09
N VAL A 313 37.51 30.44 15.56
CA VAL A 313 37.17 31.75 16.12
C VAL A 313 35.98 31.59 17.08
N ALA A 314 36.15 32.12 18.30
CA ALA A 314 35.17 32.10 19.38
C ALA A 314 33.95 32.99 19.10
N PRO A 315 32.74 32.64 19.60
CA PRO A 315 31.56 33.49 19.51
C PRO A 315 31.53 34.57 20.61
N PRO A 316 31.06 35.80 20.32
CA PRO A 316 30.89 36.84 21.32
C PRO A 316 29.57 36.70 22.11
N ALA A 317 29.64 37.23 23.32
CA ALA A 317 28.68 37.15 24.41
C ALA A 317 27.34 37.86 24.19
N ALA A 318 26.32 37.26 24.82
CA ALA A 318 25.17 37.84 25.52
C ALA A 318 24.63 39.22 25.08
N ARG A 319 23.43 39.22 24.49
CA ARG A 319 22.51 40.39 24.50
C ARG A 319 21.28 40.07 25.35
N ALA A 320 21.02 40.97 26.29
CA ALA A 320 19.90 40.96 27.22
C ALA A 320 18.55 41.04 26.48
N ALA A 321 17.62 40.18 26.90
CA ALA A 321 16.22 40.24 26.48
C ALA A 321 15.49 41.34 27.26
N VAL A 322 14.97 42.33 26.54
CA VAL A 322 13.99 43.30 27.06
C VAL A 322 12.61 42.66 26.93
N GLN A 323 11.96 42.37 28.06
CA GLN A 323 10.56 41.99 28.09
C GLN A 323 9.70 43.24 27.94
N VAL A 324 8.96 43.34 26.83
CA VAL A 324 7.85 44.29 26.68
C VAL A 324 6.56 43.54 26.94
N THR A 325 6.01 43.69 28.14
CA THR A 325 4.65 43.29 28.48
C THR A 325 3.67 44.26 27.84
N ALA A 326 3.10 43.88 26.68
CA ALA A 326 1.94 44.53 26.10
C ALA A 326 0.69 43.69 26.42
N ALA A 327 -0.10 44.17 27.38
CA ALA A 327 -1.43 43.63 27.66
C ALA A 327 -2.38 44.05 26.52
N MET A 328 -2.63 43.14 25.58
CA MET A 328 -3.73 43.26 24.62
C MET A 328 -4.93 42.49 25.15
N THR A 329 -5.92 43.25 25.61
CA THR A 329 -7.28 42.77 25.88
C THR A 329 -7.91 42.34 24.56
N ALA A 330 -7.86 41.04 24.26
CA ALA A 330 -8.51 40.47 23.08
C ALA A 330 -10.04 40.44 23.29
N VAL A 331 -10.74 41.22 22.47
CA VAL A 331 -12.20 41.18 22.35
C VAL A 331 -12.59 39.82 21.72
N PRO A 332 -13.51 39.05 22.32
CA PRO A 332 -13.87 37.73 21.80
C PRO A 332 -14.60 37.88 20.46
N ALA A 333 -13.98 37.39 19.39
CA ALA A 333 -14.62 37.27 18.10
C ALA A 333 -15.78 36.26 18.21
N PRO A 334 -16.98 36.56 17.65
CA PRO A 334 -18.09 35.62 17.67
C PRO A 334 -17.70 34.36 16.88
N SER A 335 -17.55 33.24 17.60
CA SER A 335 -17.37 31.90 17.02
C SER A 335 -18.52 31.60 16.08
N ARG A 336 -18.28 31.79 14.79
CA ARG A 336 -19.20 31.39 13.73
C ARG A 336 -19.19 29.86 13.68
N ALA A 337 -20.18 29.23 14.32
CA ALA A 337 -20.37 27.79 14.30
C ALA A 337 -20.35 27.31 12.84
N LEU A 338 -19.35 26.51 12.49
CA LEU A 338 -19.29 25.85 11.19
C LEU A 338 -20.54 24.97 11.07
N PRO A 339 -21.28 25.03 9.95
CA PRO A 339 -22.45 24.19 9.75
C PRO A 339 -22.03 22.73 9.87
N VAL A 340 -22.59 22.04 10.87
CA VAL A 340 -22.42 20.59 11.07
C VAL A 340 -22.82 19.92 9.77
N ALA A 341 -21.87 19.22 9.14
CA ALA A 341 -22.07 18.55 7.86
C ALA A 341 -23.29 17.63 7.98
N ALA A 342 -24.33 17.91 7.20
CA ALA A 342 -25.56 17.16 7.23
C ALA A 342 -25.26 15.67 6.99
N THR A 343 -25.54 14.85 8.00
CA THR A 343 -25.41 13.39 7.94
C THR A 343 -26.28 12.89 6.79
N ARG A 344 -25.65 12.49 5.68
CA ARG A 344 -26.39 11.94 4.53
C ARG A 344 -27.07 10.65 4.96
N ALA A 345 -28.30 10.45 4.50
CA ALA A 345 -29.08 9.26 4.80
C ALA A 345 -28.34 7.99 4.33
N ALA A 346 -28.29 6.99 5.21
CA ALA A 346 -27.69 5.71 4.88
C ALA A 346 -28.46 5.03 3.73
N VAL A 347 -27.73 4.44 2.77
CA VAL A 347 -28.33 3.67 1.69
C VAL A 347 -28.82 2.34 2.25
N GLU A 348 -30.14 2.14 2.32
CA GLU A 348 -30.72 0.89 2.80
C GLU A 348 -30.84 -0.12 1.65
N VAL A 349 -30.08 -1.22 1.74
CA VAL A 349 -30.19 -2.35 0.80
C VAL A 349 -31.00 -3.47 1.44
N PRO A 350 -31.98 -4.10 0.79
CA PRO A 350 -32.72 -5.22 1.37
C PRO A 350 -31.80 -6.38 1.83
N ILE A 351 -32.15 -7.05 2.93
CA ILE A 351 -31.35 -8.15 3.51
C ILE A 351 -31.11 -9.31 2.51
N ASP A 352 -32.10 -9.57 1.66
CA ASP A 352 -32.06 -10.61 0.63
C ASP A 352 -31.81 -10.04 -0.77
N ALA A 353 -31.22 -8.84 -0.87
CA ALA A 353 -30.91 -8.25 -2.17
C ALA A 353 -29.92 -9.13 -2.94
N HIS A 354 -30.23 -9.43 -4.19
CA HIS A 354 -29.36 -10.10 -5.14
C HIS A 354 -29.02 -9.16 -6.28
N SER A 355 -27.76 -9.14 -6.71
CA SER A 355 -27.37 -8.30 -7.84
C SER A 355 -27.98 -8.82 -9.14
N THR A 356 -28.58 -7.95 -9.94
CA THR A 356 -28.98 -8.27 -11.33
C THR A 356 -27.81 -8.08 -12.30
N PRO A 357 -27.83 -8.68 -13.50
CA PRO A 357 -26.84 -8.42 -14.54
C PRO A 357 -26.68 -6.93 -14.88
N GLU A 358 -27.80 -6.18 -14.91
CA GLU A 358 -27.82 -4.75 -15.22
C GLU A 358 -27.16 -3.93 -14.09
N GLN A 359 -27.43 -4.29 -12.83
CA GLN A 359 -26.75 -3.66 -11.68
C GLN A 359 -25.24 -3.88 -11.75
N ARG A 360 -24.79 -5.10 -12.02
CA ARG A 360 -23.36 -5.41 -12.16
C ARG A 360 -22.71 -4.61 -13.29
N GLN A 361 -23.41 -4.44 -14.42
CA GLN A 361 -22.91 -3.64 -15.54
C GLN A 361 -22.81 -2.14 -15.18
N ARG A 362 -23.78 -1.59 -14.44
CA ARG A 362 -23.73 -0.20 -13.96
C ARG A 362 -22.59 0.02 -12.96
N VAL A 363 -22.40 -0.91 -12.02
CA VAL A 363 -21.29 -0.86 -11.06
C VAL A 363 -19.94 -0.90 -11.78
N ARG A 364 -19.77 -1.80 -12.76
CA ARG A 364 -18.57 -1.84 -13.60
C ARG A 364 -18.30 -0.50 -14.29
N ALA A 365 -19.32 0.07 -14.93
CA ALA A 365 -19.20 1.36 -15.61
C ALA A 365 -18.86 2.52 -14.64
N ALA A 366 -19.45 2.51 -13.44
CA ALA A 366 -19.21 3.54 -12.44
C ALA A 366 -17.81 3.46 -11.81
N LEU A 367 -17.28 2.26 -11.62
CA LEU A 367 -15.96 2.04 -11.02
C LEU A 367 -14.80 2.19 -12.02
N GLY A 368 -15.03 1.97 -13.31
CA GLY A 368 -14.02 2.13 -14.36
C GLY A 368 -12.75 1.33 -14.08
N SER A 369 -11.59 1.99 -14.14
CA SER A 369 -10.28 1.35 -13.95
C SER A 369 -10.10 0.66 -12.58
N ARG A 370 -10.78 1.13 -11.52
CA ARG A 370 -10.76 0.46 -10.20
C ARG A 370 -11.32 -0.95 -10.28
N TYR A 371 -12.37 -1.15 -11.08
CA TYR A 371 -12.96 -2.47 -11.29
C TYR A 371 -12.02 -3.39 -12.07
N ASP A 372 -11.32 -2.88 -13.09
CA ASP A 372 -10.39 -3.68 -13.88
C ASP A 372 -9.18 -4.16 -13.06
N ILE A 373 -8.65 -3.28 -12.19
CA ILE A 373 -7.62 -3.64 -11.20
C ILE A 373 -8.16 -4.74 -10.28
N ALA A 374 -9.36 -4.55 -9.73
CA ALA A 374 -9.99 -5.51 -8.83
C ALA A 374 -10.21 -6.89 -9.49
N VAL A 375 -10.69 -6.91 -10.72
CA VAL A 375 -10.90 -8.16 -11.48
C VAL A 375 -9.59 -8.90 -11.70
N ARG A 376 -8.48 -8.21 -12.03
CA ARG A 376 -7.17 -8.85 -12.17
C ARG A 376 -6.69 -9.46 -10.85
N THR A 377 -6.83 -8.73 -9.75
CA THR A 377 -6.48 -9.22 -8.41
C THR A 377 -7.31 -10.45 -8.03
N VAL A 378 -8.63 -10.40 -8.23
CA VAL A 378 -9.55 -11.51 -7.94
C VAL A 378 -9.26 -12.72 -8.83
N THR A 379 -9.00 -12.54 -10.12
CA THR A 379 -8.68 -13.65 -11.05
C THR A 379 -7.41 -14.38 -10.62
N ARG A 380 -6.38 -13.63 -10.20
CA ARG A 380 -5.15 -14.21 -9.62
C ARG A 380 -5.48 -14.97 -8.33
N LEU A 381 -6.23 -14.37 -7.41
CA LEU A 381 -6.61 -15.00 -6.14
C LEU A 381 -7.40 -16.31 -6.35
N LEU A 382 -8.36 -16.31 -7.27
CA LEU A 382 -9.14 -17.50 -7.62
C LEU A 382 -8.27 -18.59 -8.24
N SER A 383 -7.15 -18.24 -8.89
CA SER A 383 -6.17 -19.20 -9.43
C SER A 383 -5.29 -19.81 -8.34
N GLU A 384 -4.93 -19.02 -7.33
CA GLU A 384 -4.18 -19.48 -6.17
C GLU A 384 -5.06 -20.28 -5.19
N ARG A 385 -6.37 -20.01 -5.14
CA ARG A 385 -7.32 -20.56 -4.17
C ARG A 385 -8.57 -21.12 -4.84
N PRO A 386 -8.51 -22.34 -5.40
CA PRO A 386 -9.65 -22.94 -6.09
C PRO A 386 -10.89 -23.14 -5.18
N GLY A 387 -10.71 -23.20 -3.85
CA GLY A 387 -11.82 -23.29 -2.90
C GLY A 387 -12.80 -22.11 -2.92
N LEU A 388 -12.38 -20.93 -3.41
CA LEU A 388 -13.26 -19.78 -3.59
C LEU A 388 -14.15 -19.89 -4.84
N ARG A 389 -13.90 -20.89 -5.71
CA ARG A 389 -14.68 -21.17 -6.92
C ARG A 389 -15.87 -22.11 -6.69
N ALA A 390 -16.18 -22.45 -5.43
CA ALA A 390 -17.19 -23.45 -5.10
C ALA A 390 -18.61 -23.14 -5.62
N GLY A 391 -18.86 -21.95 -6.18
CA GLY A 391 -20.10 -21.56 -6.87
C GLY A 391 -20.07 -21.61 -8.41
N GLY A 392 -19.04 -22.21 -9.04
CA GLY A 392 -18.90 -22.31 -10.50
C GLY A 392 -18.23 -21.09 -11.15
N ASP A 393 -17.89 -21.23 -12.45
CA ASP A 393 -17.32 -20.17 -13.30
C ASP A 393 -18.42 -19.17 -13.74
N ASP A 394 -19.04 -18.53 -12.76
CA ASP A 394 -20.15 -17.59 -12.95
C ASP A 394 -19.59 -16.16 -13.15
N PRO A 395 -19.91 -15.45 -14.25
CA PRO A 395 -19.52 -14.05 -14.43
C PRO A 395 -20.03 -13.13 -13.30
N ALA A 396 -21.10 -13.52 -12.59
CA ALA A 396 -21.54 -12.81 -11.39
C ALA A 396 -20.54 -12.97 -10.23
N LEU A 397 -19.95 -14.15 -10.02
CA LEU A 397 -18.92 -14.39 -8.99
C LEU A 397 -17.77 -13.39 -9.12
N LEU A 398 -17.21 -13.27 -10.34
CA LEU A 398 -16.07 -12.39 -10.60
C LEU A 398 -16.42 -10.92 -10.31
N ALA A 399 -17.59 -10.47 -10.79
CA ALA A 399 -18.03 -9.10 -10.60
C ALA A 399 -18.33 -8.77 -9.14
N GLU A 400 -18.99 -9.66 -8.42
CA GLU A 400 -19.32 -9.50 -7.00
C GLU A 400 -18.06 -9.51 -6.11
N LEU A 401 -17.10 -10.40 -6.39
CA LEU A 401 -15.81 -10.40 -5.67
C LEU A 401 -14.93 -9.19 -5.99
N ALA A 402 -14.98 -8.67 -7.22
CA ALA A 402 -14.29 -7.43 -7.56
C ALA A 402 -14.84 -6.24 -6.74
N VAL A 403 -16.16 -6.19 -6.54
CA VAL A 403 -16.81 -5.20 -5.68
C VAL A 403 -16.39 -5.36 -4.21
N VAL A 404 -16.25 -6.60 -3.70
CA VAL A 404 -15.69 -6.84 -2.36
C VAL A 404 -14.28 -6.27 -2.26
N HIS A 405 -13.41 -6.51 -3.24
CA HIS A 405 -12.05 -5.99 -3.23
C HIS A 405 -12.02 -4.46 -3.19
N VAL A 406 -12.80 -3.81 -4.06
CA VAL A 406 -12.91 -2.33 -4.07
C VAL A 406 -13.42 -1.78 -2.74
N PHE A 407 -14.37 -2.46 -2.10
CA PHE A 407 -14.87 -2.08 -0.78
C PHE A 407 -13.84 -2.30 0.33
N ALA A 408 -13.07 -3.39 0.28
CA ALA A 408 -12.04 -3.69 1.26
C ALA A 408 -10.87 -2.71 1.21
N ASP A 409 -10.56 -2.20 0.02
CA ASP A 409 -9.55 -1.19 -0.26
C ASP A 409 -9.96 0.19 0.27
N ASP A 410 -11.21 0.62 0.02
CA ASP A 410 -11.74 1.91 0.45
C ASP A 410 -13.13 1.78 1.09
N PRO A 411 -13.24 1.30 2.34
CA PRO A 411 -14.53 1.07 2.99
C PRO A 411 -15.24 2.37 3.40
N GLN A 412 -14.61 3.53 3.21
CA GLN A 412 -15.18 4.85 3.54
C GLN A 412 -15.68 5.60 2.31
N ALA A 413 -15.42 5.10 1.10
CA ALA A 413 -15.97 5.67 -0.11
C ALA A 413 -17.51 5.62 -0.11
N PHE A 414 -18.09 6.60 -0.78
CA PHE A 414 -19.52 6.67 -0.99
C PHE A 414 -19.92 5.76 -2.15
N TYR A 415 -20.77 4.78 -1.85
CA TYR A 415 -21.27 3.81 -2.81
C TYR A 415 -22.80 3.86 -2.90
N ASP A 416 -23.34 3.56 -4.07
CA ASP A 416 -24.78 3.53 -4.30
C ASP A 416 -25.41 2.17 -3.95
N ALA A 417 -26.73 2.08 -4.10
CA ALA A 417 -27.49 0.85 -3.79
C ALA A 417 -27.12 -0.34 -4.69
N ASP A 418 -26.74 -0.07 -5.95
CA ASP A 418 -26.34 -1.12 -6.89
C ASP A 418 -25.00 -1.73 -6.48
N PHE A 419 -24.04 -0.90 -6.04
CA PHE A 419 -22.78 -1.35 -5.47
C PHE A 419 -23.01 -2.20 -4.23
N HIS A 420 -23.82 -1.72 -3.28
CA HIS A 420 -24.10 -2.47 -2.04
C HIS A 420 -24.87 -3.79 -2.30
N SER A 421 -25.71 -3.86 -3.33
CA SER A 421 -26.37 -5.12 -3.75
C SER A 421 -25.35 -6.13 -4.30
N CYS A 422 -24.39 -5.67 -5.12
CA CYS A 422 -23.28 -6.49 -5.60
C CYS A 422 -22.35 -6.94 -4.46
N LEU A 423 -22.06 -6.03 -3.52
CA LEU A 423 -21.24 -6.31 -2.33
C LEU A 423 -21.88 -7.41 -1.47
N ALA A 424 -23.19 -7.33 -1.22
CA ALA A 424 -23.92 -8.36 -0.46
C ALA A 424 -23.84 -9.73 -1.14
N GLY A 425 -23.97 -9.78 -2.47
CA GLY A 425 -23.75 -10.99 -3.28
C GLY A 425 -22.34 -11.57 -3.07
N GLY A 426 -21.31 -10.73 -3.19
CA GLY A 426 -19.91 -11.15 -3.06
C GLY A 426 -19.56 -11.65 -1.66
N LEU A 427 -20.00 -10.92 -0.64
CA LEU A 427 -19.78 -11.30 0.76
C LEU A 427 -20.41 -12.67 1.09
N ARG A 428 -21.59 -13.01 0.54
CA ARG A 428 -22.22 -14.33 0.76
C ARG A 428 -21.40 -15.49 0.19
N ARG A 429 -20.54 -15.24 -0.80
CA ARG A 429 -19.70 -16.26 -1.43
C ARG A 429 -18.39 -16.51 -0.68
N LEU A 430 -18.07 -15.66 0.29
CA LEU A 430 -16.83 -15.78 1.06
C LEU A 430 -16.98 -16.74 2.25
N PRO A 431 -15.88 -17.39 2.66
CA PRO A 431 -15.87 -18.22 3.85
C PRO A 431 -16.31 -17.45 5.09
N THR A 432 -17.15 -18.08 5.91
CA THR A 432 -17.57 -17.49 7.19
C THR A 432 -16.42 -17.51 8.20
N LEU A 433 -16.19 -16.40 8.88
CA LEU A 433 -15.37 -16.30 10.08
C LEU A 433 -16.26 -16.43 11.31
N ARG A 434 -15.95 -17.40 12.18
CA ARG A 434 -16.56 -17.50 13.52
C ARG A 434 -15.50 -17.18 14.56
N GLY A 435 -15.72 -16.16 15.38
CA GLY A 435 -14.73 -15.72 16.36
C GLY A 435 -14.94 -14.30 16.84
N VAL A 436 -13.92 -13.77 17.54
CA VAL A 436 -13.88 -12.36 17.92
C VAL A 436 -13.16 -11.56 16.84
N VAL A 437 -13.84 -10.52 16.35
CA VAL A 437 -13.26 -9.48 15.50
C VAL A 437 -13.22 -8.15 16.25
N VAL A 438 -12.41 -7.22 15.79
CA VAL A 438 -12.10 -5.95 16.43
C VAL A 438 -12.16 -4.84 15.40
N ARG A 439 -12.76 -3.72 15.78
CA ARG A 439 -12.86 -2.52 14.96
C ARG A 439 -12.73 -1.28 15.86
N GLY A 440 -12.12 -0.22 15.36
CA GLY A 440 -12.01 1.03 16.12
C GLY A 440 -13.30 1.82 16.06
N ILE A 441 -13.67 2.44 17.18
CA ILE A 441 -14.86 3.28 17.36
C ILE A 441 -14.44 4.66 17.90
N PRO A 442 -15.32 5.67 17.89
CA PRO A 442 -15.08 6.93 18.59
C PRO A 442 -14.83 6.69 20.09
N GLU A 443 -14.02 7.54 20.72
CA GLU A 443 -13.72 7.45 22.17
C GLU A 443 -15.00 7.59 23.01
N GLU A 444 -15.87 8.52 22.60
CA GLU A 444 -17.18 8.70 23.20
C GLU A 444 -18.20 7.83 22.46
N SER A 445 -18.59 6.72 23.08
CA SER A 445 -19.76 5.95 22.68
C SER A 445 -20.85 6.08 23.75
N ASN A 446 -22.05 6.44 23.31
CA ASN A 446 -23.25 6.46 24.15
C ASN A 446 -23.99 5.11 24.18
N ALA A 447 -23.39 4.04 23.64
CA ALA A 447 -24.00 2.71 23.61
C ALA A 447 -24.16 2.17 25.04
N GLN A 448 -25.36 1.71 25.37
CA GLN A 448 -25.67 1.15 26.69
C GLN A 448 -25.68 -0.38 26.63
N THR A 449 -25.26 -1.03 27.72
CA THR A 449 -25.41 -2.49 27.87
C THR A 449 -26.86 -2.90 27.65
N GLY A 450 -27.06 -3.93 26.81
CA GLY A 450 -28.38 -4.42 26.41
C GLY A 450 -28.92 -3.81 25.11
N ALA A 451 -28.40 -2.65 24.68
CA ALA A 451 -28.79 -2.01 23.42
C ALA A 451 -28.46 -2.90 22.22
N VAL A 452 -29.25 -2.81 21.16
CA VAL A 452 -29.06 -3.58 19.92
C VAL A 452 -28.76 -2.61 18.78
N LEU A 453 -27.50 -2.57 18.37
CA LEU A 453 -27.01 -1.75 17.27
C LEU A 453 -27.28 -2.47 15.94
N ARG A 454 -27.93 -1.82 14.98
CA ARG A 454 -28.07 -2.37 13.61
C ARG A 454 -27.01 -1.73 12.72
N LEU A 455 -26.18 -2.56 12.07
CA LEU A 455 -25.22 -2.06 11.08
C LEU A 455 -25.96 -1.65 9.80
N PRO A 456 -25.99 -0.36 9.41
CA PRO A 456 -26.69 0.06 8.21
C PRO A 456 -25.94 -0.36 6.94
N THR A 457 -24.61 -0.45 7.02
CA THR A 457 -23.71 -0.83 5.93
C THR A 457 -22.75 -1.91 6.39
N PRO A 458 -22.08 -2.64 5.47
CA PRO A 458 -21.05 -3.59 5.85
C PRO A 458 -19.88 -2.90 6.54
N VAL A 459 -19.23 -3.59 7.46
CA VAL A 459 -18.11 -3.04 8.24
C VAL A 459 -16.90 -3.94 8.17
N VAL A 460 -15.75 -3.40 7.77
CA VAL A 460 -14.46 -4.11 7.79
C VAL A 460 -13.96 -4.23 9.23
N ALA A 461 -13.52 -5.40 9.65
CA ALA A 461 -12.96 -5.67 10.97
C ALA A 461 -11.69 -6.52 10.88
N LEU A 462 -10.91 -6.50 11.96
CA LEU A 462 -9.72 -7.33 12.14
C LEU A 462 -10.01 -8.51 13.07
N PRO A 463 -9.36 -9.67 12.96
CA PRO A 463 -9.51 -10.75 13.90
C PRO A 463 -8.77 -10.35 15.18
N ALA A 464 -9.31 -10.69 16.35
CA ALA A 464 -8.77 -10.20 17.62
C ALA A 464 -7.30 -10.56 17.90
N ARG A 465 -6.79 -11.63 17.27
CA ARG A 465 -5.39 -12.05 17.31
C ARG A 465 -4.41 -11.06 16.67
N VAL A 466 -4.88 -10.14 15.84
CA VAL A 466 -4.05 -9.11 15.20
C VAL A 466 -3.92 -7.93 16.16
N THR A 467 -2.73 -7.70 16.72
CA THR A 467 -2.45 -6.69 17.75
C THR A 467 -2.35 -5.25 17.25
N ARG A 468 -2.75 -5.00 15.99
CA ARG A 468 -2.72 -3.65 15.39
C ARG A 468 -3.73 -2.72 16.10
N PRO A 469 -3.37 -1.47 16.41
CA PRO A 469 -4.30 -0.47 16.92
C PRO A 469 -5.36 -0.16 15.85
N VAL A 470 -6.61 0.01 16.28
CA VAL A 470 -7.75 0.22 15.37
C VAL A 470 -8.43 1.58 15.52
N GLY A 471 -8.12 2.35 16.56
CA GLY A 471 -8.75 3.63 16.86
C GLY A 471 -8.61 4.01 18.35
N PRO A 472 -9.16 5.15 18.78
CA PRO A 472 -9.05 5.61 20.17
C PRO A 472 -9.82 4.71 21.16
N ALA A 473 -10.87 4.03 20.70
CA ALA A 473 -11.59 2.99 21.41
C ALA A 473 -11.82 1.78 20.51
N GLU A 474 -12.10 0.60 21.09
CA GLU A 474 -12.28 -0.65 20.36
C GLU A 474 -13.68 -1.24 20.56
N ALA A 475 -14.33 -1.68 19.49
CA ALA A 475 -15.44 -2.62 19.55
C ALA A 475 -14.91 -4.03 19.30
N LEU A 476 -14.97 -4.90 20.31
CA LEU A 476 -14.74 -6.33 20.18
C LEU A 476 -16.08 -6.99 19.91
N ILE A 477 -16.18 -7.72 18.80
CA ILE A 477 -17.44 -8.27 18.28
C ILE A 477 -17.31 -9.78 18.18
N TRP A 478 -18.14 -10.51 18.93
CA TRP A 478 -18.33 -11.94 18.73
C TRP A 478 -19.27 -12.15 17.55
N THR A 479 -18.75 -12.75 16.49
CA THR A 479 -19.46 -12.93 15.22
C THR A 479 -19.49 -14.38 14.78
N THR A 480 -20.61 -14.79 14.18
CA THR A 480 -20.79 -16.06 13.50
C THR A 480 -21.08 -15.91 12.01
N THR A 481 -21.30 -14.67 11.55
CA THR A 481 -21.69 -14.35 10.16
C THR A 481 -20.66 -13.51 9.39
N ALA A 482 -19.61 -13.01 10.04
CA ALA A 482 -18.54 -12.27 9.37
C ALA A 482 -17.92 -13.09 8.23
N ARG A 483 -17.44 -12.40 7.21
CA ARG A 483 -16.90 -12.98 5.98
C ARG A 483 -15.41 -12.74 5.88
N ARG A 484 -14.63 -13.81 5.71
CA ARG A 484 -13.18 -13.72 5.56
C ARG A 484 -12.84 -13.15 4.19
N LEU A 485 -12.00 -12.11 4.17
CA LEU A 485 -11.56 -11.51 2.91
C LEU A 485 -10.46 -12.31 2.23
N ASP A 486 -9.67 -13.08 3.00
CA ASP A 486 -8.74 -14.08 2.47
C ASP A 486 -7.84 -13.55 1.33
N GLY A 487 -7.31 -12.32 1.48
CA GLY A 487 -6.44 -11.68 0.49
C GLY A 487 -7.14 -10.74 -0.50
N LEU A 488 -8.45 -10.54 -0.38
CA LEU A 488 -9.21 -9.53 -1.12
C LEU A 488 -8.99 -8.09 -0.61
N GLY A 489 -8.13 -7.86 0.38
CA GLY A 489 -7.77 -6.52 0.87
C GLY A 489 -6.98 -6.60 2.16
N ASP A 490 -6.65 -5.45 2.75
CA ASP A 490 -5.86 -5.35 3.98
C ASP A 490 -6.68 -5.59 5.27
N GLY A 491 -7.99 -5.80 5.13
CA GLY A 491 -8.87 -6.27 6.19
C GLY A 491 -8.95 -7.79 6.15
N ASP A 492 -9.13 -8.42 7.31
CA ASP A 492 -9.25 -9.88 7.36
C ASP A 492 -10.70 -10.34 7.33
N ALA A 493 -11.65 -9.48 7.75
CA ALA A 493 -13.06 -9.83 7.81
C ALA A 493 -13.99 -8.64 7.51
N VAL A 494 -15.20 -8.94 7.03
CA VAL A 494 -16.30 -7.97 6.87
C VAL A 494 -17.54 -8.49 7.57
N LEU A 495 -18.13 -7.68 8.45
CA LEU A 495 -19.49 -7.91 8.96
C LEU A 495 -20.49 -7.41 7.91
N PRO A 496 -21.44 -8.25 7.46
CA PRO A 496 -22.47 -7.83 6.51
C PRO A 496 -23.33 -6.67 7.04
N ALA A 497 -23.95 -5.92 6.13
CA ALA A 497 -25.02 -4.98 6.50
C ALA A 497 -26.17 -5.71 7.20
N HIS A 498 -26.95 -4.98 7.98
CA HIS A 498 -28.09 -5.46 8.79
C HIS A 498 -27.73 -6.42 9.91
N THR A 499 -26.44 -6.68 10.13
CA THR A 499 -26.00 -7.41 11.32
C THR A 499 -26.47 -6.63 12.56
N ARG A 500 -27.22 -7.32 13.43
CA ARG A 500 -27.69 -6.78 14.71
C ARG A 500 -26.69 -7.17 15.78
N LEU A 501 -26.14 -6.20 16.48
CA LEU A 501 -25.11 -6.37 17.50
C LEU A 501 -25.65 -5.92 18.85
N ARG A 502 -25.78 -6.84 19.80
CA ARG A 502 -26.15 -6.54 21.17
C ARG A 502 -24.92 -6.13 21.96
N VAL A 503 -25.01 -5.01 22.69
CA VAL A 503 -23.98 -4.56 23.63
C VAL A 503 -24.05 -5.44 24.88
N LEU A 504 -23.02 -6.24 25.13
CA LEU A 504 -22.96 -7.13 26.30
C LEU A 504 -22.27 -6.46 27.50
N ALA A 505 -21.29 -5.60 27.24
CA ALA A 505 -20.63 -4.79 28.26
C ALA A 505 -19.96 -3.56 27.64
N VAL A 506 -19.78 -2.54 28.49
CA VAL A 506 -19.00 -1.33 28.20
C VAL A 506 -17.88 -1.28 29.23
N GLU A 507 -16.63 -1.32 28.78
CA GLU A 507 -15.44 -1.43 29.63
C GLU A 507 -14.42 -0.37 29.23
N HIS A 508 -14.36 0.75 29.95
CA HIS A 508 -13.46 1.89 29.65
C HIS A 508 -13.58 2.34 28.18
N SER A 509 -12.54 2.11 27.37
CA SER A 509 -12.47 2.40 25.93
C SER A 509 -12.84 1.20 25.05
N ARG A 510 -13.58 0.23 25.57
CA ARG A 510 -13.98 -0.99 24.86
C ARG A 510 -15.49 -1.24 24.92
N LEU A 511 -16.07 -1.57 23.78
CA LEU A 511 -17.41 -2.14 23.68
C LEU A 511 -17.31 -3.64 23.38
N LEU A 512 -17.96 -4.45 24.21
CA LEU A 512 -18.07 -5.89 23.99
C LEU A 512 -19.43 -6.18 23.36
N LEU A 513 -19.42 -6.52 22.08
CA LEU A 513 -20.61 -6.74 21.26
C LEU A 513 -20.72 -8.20 20.85
N ALA A 514 -21.94 -8.71 20.70
CA ALA A 514 -22.20 -9.99 20.07
C ALA A 514 -23.35 -9.89 19.08
N GLU A 515 -23.35 -10.72 18.04
CA GLU A 515 -24.53 -10.86 17.18
C GLU A 515 -25.78 -11.17 18.02
N ASP A 516 -26.88 -10.48 17.75
CA ASP A 516 -28.13 -10.65 18.48
C ASP A 516 -28.63 -12.10 18.34
N GLY A 517 -28.96 -12.74 19.47
CA GLY A 517 -29.28 -14.16 19.54
C GLY A 517 -28.10 -15.09 19.84
N ALA A 518 -26.85 -14.59 19.88
CA ALA A 518 -25.72 -15.38 20.37
C ALA A 518 -25.83 -15.68 21.88
N PRO A 519 -25.30 -16.82 22.37
CA PRO A 519 -25.33 -17.17 23.79
C PRO A 519 -24.50 -16.18 24.62
N THR A 520 -25.18 -15.27 25.32
CA THR A 520 -24.59 -14.10 26.00
C THR A 520 -23.39 -14.43 26.87
N ASP A 521 -23.51 -15.39 27.80
CA ASP A 521 -22.44 -15.70 28.76
C ASP A 521 -21.19 -16.26 28.07
N THR A 522 -21.39 -17.11 27.08
CA THR A 522 -20.29 -17.69 26.30
C THR A 522 -19.62 -16.63 25.43
N ALA A 523 -20.40 -15.77 24.77
CA ALA A 523 -19.88 -14.68 23.96
C ALA A 523 -19.10 -13.66 24.82
N LEU A 524 -19.65 -13.24 25.97
CA LEU A 524 -19.02 -12.32 26.90
C LEU A 524 -17.70 -12.89 27.46
N THR A 525 -17.68 -14.17 27.83
CA THR A 525 -16.46 -14.85 28.30
C THR A 525 -15.36 -14.81 27.23
N ARG A 526 -15.70 -15.12 25.96
CA ARG A 526 -14.74 -15.08 24.84
C ARG A 526 -14.26 -13.66 24.52
N LEU A 527 -15.16 -12.68 24.61
CA LEU A 527 -14.84 -11.27 24.38
C LEU A 527 -13.86 -10.75 25.44
N ARG A 528 -14.09 -11.04 26.72
CA ARG A 528 -13.17 -10.67 27.81
C ARG A 528 -11.82 -11.36 27.69
N ALA A 529 -11.79 -12.64 27.32
CA ALA A 529 -10.54 -13.33 27.05
C ALA A 529 -9.74 -12.67 25.91
N ALA A 530 -10.41 -12.31 24.81
CA ALA A 530 -9.78 -11.58 23.71
C ALA A 530 -9.29 -10.18 24.14
N ALA A 531 -10.10 -9.45 24.93
CA ALA A 531 -9.73 -8.15 25.48
C ALA A 531 -8.48 -8.23 26.37
N ALA A 532 -8.36 -9.26 27.21
CA ALA A 532 -7.20 -9.45 28.08
C ALA A 532 -5.89 -9.67 27.31
N THR A 533 -5.95 -10.31 26.14
CA THR A 533 -4.76 -10.54 25.29
C THR A 533 -4.36 -9.32 24.45
N ARG A 534 -5.21 -8.30 24.37
CA ARG A 534 -4.97 -7.11 23.54
C ARG A 534 -4.38 -5.98 24.38
N PRO A 535 -3.28 -5.35 23.94
CA PRO A 535 -2.74 -4.19 24.64
C PRO A 535 -3.76 -3.04 24.64
N PRO A 536 -3.75 -2.17 25.66
CA PRO A 536 -4.53 -0.95 25.64
C PRO A 536 -4.07 -0.06 24.47
N THR A 537 -5.01 0.52 23.74
CA THR A 537 -4.69 1.38 22.59
C THR A 537 -4.21 2.74 23.07
N THR A 538 -2.95 3.10 22.78
CA THR A 538 -2.37 4.40 23.18
C THR A 538 -2.29 5.41 22.05
N THR A 539 -2.48 5.00 20.79
CA THR A 539 -2.35 5.90 19.64
C THR A 539 -3.36 5.56 18.54
N PRO A 540 -4.25 6.48 18.16
CA PRO A 540 -5.27 6.22 17.15
C PRO A 540 -4.68 6.11 15.74
N THR A 541 -5.14 5.14 14.96
CA THR A 541 -4.87 5.06 13.51
C THR A 541 -6.12 5.49 12.74
N PRO A 542 -6.11 6.60 11.98
CA PRO A 542 -7.32 7.21 11.43
C PRO A 542 -7.99 6.40 10.31
N THR A 543 -7.26 5.51 9.62
CA THR A 543 -7.74 4.86 8.39
C THR A 543 -8.66 3.65 8.59
N ARG A 544 -8.96 3.25 9.83
CA ARG A 544 -9.78 2.05 10.13
C ARG A 544 -10.88 2.28 11.18
N TRP A 545 -11.45 3.47 11.14
CA TRP A 545 -12.46 3.94 12.08
C TRP A 545 -13.90 3.55 11.67
N PHE A 546 -14.77 3.18 12.61
CA PHE A 546 -16.19 2.82 12.36
C PHE A 546 -17.02 3.97 11.76
N GLY A 547 -16.47 5.18 11.64
CA GLY A 547 -17.31 6.37 11.67
C GLY A 547 -18.06 6.45 13.01
N ALA A 548 -19.11 7.26 13.07
CA ALA A 548 -20.00 7.26 14.23
C ALA A 548 -20.72 5.91 14.35
N LEU A 549 -20.79 5.36 15.56
CA LEU A 549 -21.64 4.20 15.82
C LEU A 549 -23.10 4.59 15.52
N PRO A 550 -23.89 3.71 14.87
CA PRO A 550 -25.31 3.97 14.67
C PRO A 550 -25.98 4.18 16.04
N ALA A 551 -26.90 5.14 16.10
CA ALA A 551 -27.71 5.35 17.29
C ALA A 551 -28.48 4.06 17.63
N ALA A 552 -28.53 3.75 18.93
CA ALA A 552 -29.20 2.58 19.48
C ALA A 552 -30.73 2.60 19.26
#